data_AF-A0A7Y7DF63-F1
#
_entry.id   AF-A0A7Y7DF63-F1
#
_cell.length_a   1.000
_cell.length_b   1.000
_cell.length_c   1.000
_cell.angle_alpha   90.00
_cell.angle_beta   90.00
_cell.angle_gamma   90.00
#
_symmetry.space_group_name_H-M   'P 1'
#
loop_
_entity.id
_entity.type
_entity.pdbx_description
1 polymer ?
#
loop_
_entity_poly.entity_id
_entity_poly.type
_entity_poly.pdbx_seq_one_letter_code
_entity_poly.pdbx_strand_id
1 'polypeptide(L)'
;SWFGQVHNKFLTPANSVFFFGIAAFILAAMGSFRALAAMTVLSRLFLFIMTCAAVPVLRPKFKAPNRFILKGGYIIPILGILACMWLMFQVSWNSVWMTAIFVGIGTGLYWIGKRQNQN
;
A
#
# COMPACT_ATOMS: atom_id res chain seq x y z
N SER A 1 -2.34 3.50 22.79
CA SER A 1 -1.93 3.91 21.44
C SER A 1 -2.76 5.09 20.96
N TRP A 2 -2.19 6.29 20.80
CA TRP A 2 -2.94 7.52 20.44
C TRP A 2 -3.64 7.46 19.06
N PHE A 3 -3.05 6.76 18.09
CA PHE A 3 -3.61 6.49 16.76
C PHE A 3 -4.71 5.41 16.76
N GLY A 4 -4.77 4.59 17.81
CA GLY A 4 -5.74 3.51 17.95
C GLY A 4 -6.97 3.87 18.79
N GLN A 5 -7.04 5.09 19.33
CA GLN A 5 -8.23 5.54 20.05
C GLN A 5 -9.37 5.74 19.05
N VAL A 6 -10.28 4.77 19.04
CA VAL A 6 -11.55 4.84 18.33
C VAL A 6 -12.55 5.62 19.17
N HIS A 7 -13.25 6.54 18.52
CA HIS A 7 -14.28 7.33 19.19
C HIS A 7 -15.46 6.41 19.55
N ASN A 8 -15.89 6.40 20.83
CA ASN A 8 -16.81 5.40 21.36
C ASN A 8 -18.21 5.40 20.69
N LYS A 9 -18.59 6.51 20.03
CA LYS A 9 -19.89 6.67 19.36
C LYS A 9 -19.87 6.38 17.85
N PHE A 10 -18.76 6.72 17.17
CA PHE A 10 -18.63 6.58 15.71
C PHE A 10 -17.73 5.41 15.30
N LEU A 11 -17.06 4.76 16.26
CA LEU A 11 -16.11 3.66 16.05
C LEU A 11 -15.00 4.02 15.07
N THR A 12 -14.74 5.32 14.86
CA THR A 12 -13.72 5.82 13.94
C THR A 12 -12.47 6.28 14.69
N PRO A 13 -11.27 5.95 14.20
CA PRO A 13 -10.01 6.44 14.76
C PRO A 13 -9.76 7.88 14.30
N ALA A 14 -10.43 8.85 14.93
CA ALA A 14 -10.44 10.25 14.51
C ALA A 14 -9.03 10.87 14.42
N ASN A 15 -8.16 10.56 15.39
CA ASN A 15 -6.78 11.07 15.45
C ASN A 15 -5.95 10.65 14.22
N SER A 16 -6.12 9.41 13.77
CA SER A 16 -5.40 8.87 12.59
C SER A 16 -5.87 9.52 11.30
N VAL A 17 -7.18 9.74 11.16
CA VAL A 17 -7.75 10.39 9.97
C VAL A 17 -7.31 11.85 9.90
N PHE A 18 -7.33 12.57 11.02
CA PHE A 18 -6.87 13.96 11.07
C PHE A 18 -5.39 14.10 10.72
N PHE A 19 -4.55 13.26 11.32
CA PHE A 19 -3.11 13.26 11.04
C PHE A 19 -2.82 12.98 9.56
N PHE A 20 -3.46 11.94 9.00
CA PHE A 20 -3.34 11.61 7.58
C PHE A 20 -3.82 12.76 6.68
N GLY A 21 -4.97 13.37 7.01
CA GLY A 21 -5.53 14.49 6.26
C GLY A 21 -4.62 15.71 6.23
N ILE A 22 -4.06 16.10 7.39
CA ILE A 22 -3.12 17.22 7.48
C ILE A 22 -1.86 16.94 6.67
N ALA A 23 -1.27 15.74 6.81
CA ALA A 23 -0.10 15.36 6.05
C ALA A 23 -0.37 15.37 4.54
N ALA A 24 -1.49 14.78 4.10
CA ALA A 24 -1.91 14.77 2.71
C ALA A 24 -2.12 16.18 2.15
N PHE A 25 -2.72 17.08 2.94
CA PHE A 25 -2.94 18.48 2.55
C PHE A 25 -1.62 19.22 2.33
N ILE A 26 -0.67 19.10 3.26
CA ILE A 26 0.66 19.73 3.14
C ILE A 26 1.40 19.19 1.90
N LEU A 27 1.41 17.87 1.71
CA LEU A 27 2.06 17.25 0.56
C LEU A 27 1.40 17.63 -0.77
N ALA A 28 0.08 17.76 -0.80
CA ALA A 28 -0.66 18.20 -1.98
C ALA A 28 -0.42 19.69 -2.29
N ALA A 29 -0.29 20.54 -1.27
CA ALA A 29 -0.03 21.97 -1.43
C ALA A 29 1.41 22.26 -1.89
N MET A 30 2.39 21.45 -1.45
CA MET A 30 3.80 21.63 -1.79
C MET A 30 4.25 20.81 -3.02
N GLY A 31 3.58 19.71 -3.33
CA GLY A 31 3.97 18.75 -4.36
C GLY A 31 3.35 19.02 -5.73
N SER A 32 4.02 18.60 -6.80
CA SER A 32 3.41 18.59 -8.14
C SER A 32 2.43 17.43 -8.29
N PHE A 33 1.26 17.68 -8.88
CA PHE A 33 0.25 16.65 -9.13
C PHE A 33 0.81 15.44 -9.86
N ARG A 34 1.64 15.67 -10.89
CA ARG A 34 2.26 14.61 -11.69
C ARG A 34 3.15 13.70 -10.84
N ALA A 35 3.99 14.27 -9.97
CA ALA A 35 4.85 13.48 -9.09
C ALA A 35 4.02 12.69 -8.07
N LEU A 36 3.04 13.32 -7.43
CA LEU A 36 2.20 12.69 -6.40
C LEU A 36 1.33 11.56 -6.97
N ALA A 37 0.78 11.77 -8.17
CA ALA A 37 0.05 10.75 -8.93
C ALA A 37 0.98 9.58 -9.30
N ALA A 38 2.18 9.86 -9.82
CA ALA A 38 3.13 8.82 -10.19
C ALA A 38 3.57 7.97 -8.98
N MET A 39 3.84 8.59 -7.83
CA MET A 39 4.16 7.86 -6.58
C MET A 39 3.01 6.95 -6.13
N THR A 40 1.78 7.46 -6.19
CA THR A 40 0.59 6.68 -5.80
C THR A 40 0.40 5.49 -6.73
N VAL A 41 0.56 5.67 -8.04
CA VAL A 41 0.47 4.58 -9.02
C VAL A 41 1.57 3.55 -8.76
N LEU A 42 2.81 3.99 -8.53
CA LEU A 42 3.92 3.08 -8.26
C LEU A 42 3.69 2.26 -6.99
N SER A 43 3.22 2.89 -5.90
CA SER A 43 2.83 2.19 -4.67
C SER A 43 1.73 1.15 -4.91
N ARG A 44 0.69 1.50 -5.68
CA ARG A 44 -0.37 0.55 -6.04
C ARG A 44 0.15 -0.62 -6.88
N LEU A 45 1.02 -0.37 -7.85
CA LEU A 45 1.65 -1.42 -8.65
C LEU A 45 2.42 -2.41 -7.76
N PHE A 46 3.23 -1.91 -6.81
CA PHE A 46 3.92 -2.75 -5.84
C PHE A 46 2.95 -3.59 -5.00
N LEU A 47 1.89 -2.97 -4.46
CA LEU A 47 0.87 -3.68 -3.67
C LEU A 47 0.13 -4.74 -4.49
N PHE A 48 -0.18 -4.47 -5.76
CA PHE A 48 -0.82 -5.42 -6.66
C PHE A 48 0.09 -6.59 -7.00
N ILE A 49 1.37 -6.34 -7.28
CA ILE A 49 2.35 -7.41 -7.50
C ILE A 49 2.44 -8.31 -6.26
N MET A 50 2.59 -7.74 -5.05
CA MET A 50 2.63 -8.51 -3.81
C MET A 50 1.34 -9.31 -3.59
N THR A 51 0.19 -8.70 -3.84
CA THR A 51 -1.12 -9.36 -3.66
C THR A 51 -1.28 -10.51 -4.64
N CYS A 52 -0.98 -10.30 -5.93
CA CYS A 52 -1.02 -11.35 -6.96
C CYS A 52 -0.03 -12.47 -6.67
N ALA A 53 1.17 -12.16 -6.17
CA ALA A 53 2.17 -13.14 -5.75
C ALA A 53 1.76 -13.91 -4.48
N ALA A 54 0.98 -13.30 -3.59
CA ALA A 54 0.44 -13.95 -2.40
C ALA A 54 -0.63 -14.99 -2.73
N VAL A 55 -1.39 -14.82 -3.83
CA VAL A 55 -2.45 -15.75 -4.25
C VAL A 55 -1.97 -17.20 -4.35
N PRO A 56 -0.91 -17.57 -5.11
CA PRO A 56 -0.44 -18.95 -5.19
C PRO A 56 0.04 -19.52 -3.84
N VAL A 57 0.53 -18.68 -2.93
CA VAL A 57 0.97 -19.11 -1.59
C VAL A 57 -0.22 -19.34 -0.64
N LEU A 58 -1.23 -18.46 -0.67
CA LEU A 58 -2.38 -18.51 0.25
C LEU A 58 -3.50 -19.44 -0.25
N ARG A 59 -3.61 -19.65 -1.56
CA ARG A 59 -4.64 -20.50 -2.14
C ARG A 59 -4.62 -21.94 -1.60
N PRO A 60 -3.48 -22.65 -1.47
CA PRO A 60 -3.46 -23.99 -0.88
C PRO A 60 -3.68 -24.00 0.64
N LYS A 61 -3.28 -22.93 1.35
CA LYS A 61 -3.36 -22.85 2.83
C LYS A 61 -4.78 -22.62 3.36
N PHE A 62 -5.61 -21.90 2.61
CA PHE A 62 -6.97 -21.56 3.03
C PHE A 62 -8.01 -22.36 2.21
N LYS A 63 -8.27 -23.62 2.56
CA LYS A 63 -9.33 -24.44 1.94
C LYS A 63 -10.67 -24.19 2.66
N ALA A 64 -11.36 -23.10 2.31
CA ALA A 64 -12.71 -22.81 2.80
C ALA A 64 -13.79 -23.32 1.83
N PRO A 65 -14.93 -23.84 2.33
CA PRO A 65 -15.97 -24.50 1.51
C PRO A 65 -16.74 -23.57 0.56
N ASN A 66 -16.70 -22.24 0.76
CA ASN A 66 -17.39 -21.27 -0.10
C ASN A 66 -16.43 -20.24 -0.70
N ARG A 67 -15.35 -20.71 -1.34
CA ARG A 67 -14.37 -19.83 -1.98
C ARG A 67 -14.83 -19.47 -3.38
N PHE A 68 -14.95 -18.17 -3.63
CA PHE A 68 -15.00 -17.63 -4.99
C PHE A 68 -13.65 -17.88 -5.68
N ILE A 69 -13.62 -18.83 -6.61
CA ILE A 69 -12.48 -19.11 -7.47
C ILE A 69 -12.74 -18.41 -8.80
N LEU A 70 -11.89 -17.45 -9.16
CA LEU A 70 -11.96 -16.83 -10.48
C LEU A 70 -11.80 -17.89 -11.58
N LYS A 71 -12.69 -17.86 -12.57
CA LYS A 71 -12.60 -18.64 -13.82
C LYS A 71 -11.34 -18.20 -14.57
N GLY A 72 -10.22 -18.89 -14.32
CA GLY A 72 -8.88 -18.52 -14.80
C GLY A 72 -7.75 -18.85 -13.81
N GLY A 73 -8.09 -19.22 -12.57
CA GLY A 73 -7.14 -19.84 -11.63
C GLY A 73 -5.87 -19.02 -11.40
N TYR A 74 -4.70 -19.59 -11.73
CA TYR A 74 -3.39 -18.95 -11.56
C TYR A 74 -2.97 -18.08 -12.76
N ILE A 75 -3.67 -18.14 -13.88
CA ILE A 75 -3.32 -17.36 -15.07
C ILE A 75 -3.56 -15.87 -14.83
N ILE A 76 -4.68 -15.54 -14.18
CA ILE A 76 -5.08 -14.15 -13.86
C ILE A 76 -4.03 -13.43 -13.01
N PRO A 77 -3.54 -13.96 -11.86
CA PRO A 77 -2.51 -13.28 -11.09
C PRO A 77 -1.18 -13.16 -11.84
N ILE A 78 -0.81 -14.13 -12.68
CA ILE A 78 0.41 -14.06 -13.50
C ILE A 78 0.30 -12.92 -14.52
N LEU A 79 -0.81 -12.83 -15.25
CA LEU A 79 -1.07 -11.72 -16.18
C LEU A 79 -1.09 -10.37 -15.46
N GLY A 80 -1.65 -10.31 -14.25
CA GLY A 80 -1.63 -9.11 -13.41
C GLY A 80 -0.22 -8.67 -13.05
N ILE A 81 0.66 -9.59 -12.66
CA ILE A 81 2.08 -9.30 -12.38
C ILE A 81 2.79 -8.80 -13.64
N LEU A 82 2.58 -9.47 -14.79
CA LEU A 82 3.18 -9.09 -16.06
C LEU A 82 2.74 -7.68 -16.50
N ALA A 83 1.45 -7.37 -16.39
CA ALA A 83 0.93 -6.04 -16.67
C ALA A 83 1.51 -4.99 -15.72
N CYS A 84 1.63 -5.29 -14.42
CA CYS A 84 2.23 -4.37 -13.45
C CYS A 84 3.72 -4.14 -13.72
N MET A 85 4.47 -5.18 -14.06
CA MET A 85 5.88 -5.07 -14.49
C MET A 85 6.01 -4.22 -15.75
N TRP A 86 5.15 -4.44 -16.74
CA TRP A 86 5.13 -3.65 -17.98
C TRP A 86 4.89 -2.16 -17.70
N LEU A 87 3.91 -1.85 -16.83
CA LEU A 87 3.65 -0.48 -16.40
C LEU A 87 4.84 0.13 -15.65
N MET A 88 5.51 -0.64 -14.77
CA MET A 88 6.71 -0.18 -14.07
C MET A 88 7.84 0.21 -15.02
N PHE A 89 8.06 -0.54 -16.11
CA PHE A 89 9.07 -0.20 -17.11
C PHE A 89 8.82 1.13 -17.82
N GLN A 90 7.56 1.58 -17.89
CA GLN A 90 7.22 2.88 -18.47
C GLN A 90 7.29 4.05 -17.48
N VAL A 91 7.42 3.78 -16.17
CA VAL A 91 7.47 4.85 -15.16
C VAL A 91 8.84 5.53 -15.16
N SER A 92 8.84 6.86 -15.22
CA SER A 92 10.07 7.67 -15.17
C SER A 92 10.88 7.45 -13.90
N TRP A 93 12.21 7.37 -14.04
CA TRP A 93 13.19 7.18 -12.96
C TRP A 93 13.06 8.18 -11.79
N ASN A 94 12.64 9.42 -12.07
CA ASN A 94 12.40 10.43 -11.02
C ASN A 94 11.32 10.00 -10.02
N SER A 95 10.24 9.36 -10.49
CA SER A 95 9.14 8.94 -9.63
C SER A 95 9.52 7.72 -8.77
N VAL A 96 10.44 6.88 -9.26
CA VAL A 96 10.96 5.72 -8.54
C VAL A 96 11.78 6.16 -7.33
N TRP A 97 12.72 7.08 -7.50
CA TRP A 97 13.53 7.59 -6.38
C TRP A 97 12.70 8.29 -5.30
N MET A 98 11.73 9.11 -5.71
CA MET A 98 10.87 9.81 -4.76
C MET A 98 10.01 8.83 -3.95
N THR A 99 9.48 7.80 -4.61
CA THR A 99 8.74 6.72 -3.93
C THR A 99 9.64 5.92 -2.99
N ALA A 100 10.87 5.62 -3.40
CA ALA A 100 11.84 4.89 -2.59
C ALA A 100 12.19 5.65 -1.29
N ILE A 101 12.37 6.97 -1.37
CA ILE A 101 12.59 7.81 -0.19
C ILE A 101 11.38 7.76 0.76
N PHE A 102 10.16 7.90 0.22
CA PHE A 102 8.94 7.81 1.04
C PHE A 102 8.77 6.44 1.72
N VAL A 103 9.06 5.36 0.99
CA VAL A 103 9.06 3.99 1.55
C VAL A 103 10.14 3.85 2.62
N GLY A 104 11.32 4.44 2.42
CA GLY A 104 12.39 4.48 3.43
C GLY A 104 11.97 5.21 4.71
N ILE A 105 11.36 6.40 4.58
CA ILE A 105 10.82 7.16 5.72
C ILE A 105 9.74 6.35 6.44
N GLY A 106 8.81 5.76 5.69
CA GLY A 106 7.75 4.91 6.25
C GLY A 106 8.30 3.70 7.00
N THR A 107 9.34 3.06 6.46
CA THR A 107 10.01 1.93 7.10
C THR A 107 10.73 2.34 8.38
N GLY A 108 11.39 3.50 8.37
CA GLY A 108 12.02 4.09 9.56
C GLY A 108 11.00 4.38 10.66
N LEU A 109 9.88 5.01 10.32
CA LEU A 109 8.76 5.27 11.24
C LEU A 109 8.18 3.97 11.81
N TYR A 110 8.01 2.93 10.99
CA TYR A 110 7.54 1.62 11.45
C TYR A 110 8.50 1.01 12.48
N TRP A 111 9.81 1.11 12.24
CA TRP A 111 10.80 0.55 13.16
C TRP A 111 10.84 1.29 14.51
N ILE A 112 10.67 2.62 14.50
CA ILE A 112 10.55 3.45 15.70
C ILE A 112 9.26 3.12 16.45
N GLY A 113 8.12 3.02 15.74
CA GLY A 113 6.84 2.65 16.34
C GLY A 113 6.83 1.22 16.91
N LYS A 114 7.49 0.27 16.25
CA LYS A 114 7.67 -1.10 16.75
C LYS A 114 8.50 -1.13 18.03
N ARG A 115 9.51 -0.26 18.16
CA ARG A 115 10.29 -0.12 19.40
C ARG A 115 9.45 0.44 20.57
N GLN A 116 8.47 1.30 20.31
CA GLN A 116 7.57 1.82 21.35
C GLN A 116 6.52 0.81 21.83
N ASN A 117 6.20 -0.23 21.05
CA ASN A 117 5.21 -1.25 21.44
C ASN A 117 5.83 -2.47 22.16
N GLN A 118 7.11 -2.40 22.54
CA GLN A 118 7.84 -3.45 23.27
C GLN A 118 8.33 -3.01 24.66
N ASN A 119 8.15 -1.74 25.02
CA ASN A 119 8.30 -1.21 26.39
C ASN A 119 6.92 -0.99 27.01
#